data_AF-A0A6J3GV35-F1
#
_entry.id   AF-A0A6J3GV35-F1
#
_cell.length_a   1.000
_cell.length_b   1.000
_cell.length_c   1.000
_cell.angle_alpha   90.00
_cell.angle_beta   90.00
_cell.angle_gamma   90.00
#
_symmetry.space_group_name_H-M   'P 1'
#
loop_
_entity.id
_entity.type
_entity.pdbx_description
1 polymer ?
#
loop_
_entity_poly.entity_id
_entity_poly.type
_entity_poly.pdbx_seq_one_letter_code
_entity_poly.pdbx_strand_id
1 'polypeptide(L)'
;MSGLGRLLGKGKKEKGPTPEEAIQKLKETEKILIKKQEFLEQKIQQELQTAKKYGTKNKRAALQALRRKKRLEQQLAQTDGTLSTLEFQREAIENATTNAEVLRTMELAARGMKKAYQDMDIDKVDELMADITEQQEVAQQISDAISRPVGFGDDVDEDELLEELEELEQEELAQELLNVGDKEEEPPVKLPSIPSTHLPAGPAPKADEDEEALKQLAEWVS
;
A
#
# COMPACT_ATOMS: atom_id res chain seq x y z
N MET A 1 57.30 -44.47 -0.69
CA MET A 1 56.37 -44.80 0.41
C MET A 1 55.53 -43.55 0.67
N SER A 2 54.30 -43.51 0.16
CA SER A 2 53.07 -43.91 0.87
C SER A 2 52.83 -43.11 2.16
N GLY A 3 51.91 -42.14 2.10
CA GLY A 3 50.79 -42.02 3.06
C GLY A 3 51.11 -40.99 4.14
N LEU A 4 50.21 -40.28 4.81
CA LEU A 4 48.76 -40.21 4.96
C LEU A 4 48.48 -38.77 5.47
N GLY A 5 47.36 -38.11 5.27
CA GLY A 5 46.08 -38.57 4.79
C GLY A 5 45.12 -37.38 4.67
N ARG A 6 44.09 -37.64 3.87
CA ARG A 6 42.86 -36.88 3.70
C ARG A 6 42.39 -36.19 4.98
N LEU A 7 42.34 -34.86 4.95
CA LEU A 7 41.37 -34.06 5.70
C LEU A 7 40.37 -33.47 4.71
N LEU A 8 39.72 -34.37 3.96
CA LEU A 8 38.50 -34.04 3.23
C LEU A 8 37.34 -34.13 4.22
N GLY A 9 37.25 -33.13 5.09
CA GLY A 9 36.06 -32.86 5.88
C GLY A 9 34.96 -32.43 4.93
N LYS A 10 34.14 -33.40 4.51
CA LYS A 10 32.84 -33.17 3.87
C LYS A 10 31.97 -32.44 4.89
N GLY A 11 32.15 -31.12 5.00
CA GLY A 11 31.24 -30.26 5.72
C GLY A 11 29.85 -30.53 5.16
N LYS A 12 28.92 -30.92 6.04
CA LYS A 12 27.49 -30.83 5.75
C LYS A 12 27.28 -29.46 5.13
N LYS A 13 26.88 -29.40 3.85
CA LYS A 13 26.24 -28.19 3.33
C LYS A 13 25.02 -28.00 4.22
N GLU A 14 25.12 -27.10 5.19
CA GLU A 14 23.92 -26.59 5.85
C GLU A 14 23.04 -26.11 4.70
N LYS A 15 21.90 -26.77 4.53
CA LYS A 15 20.89 -26.28 3.60
C LYS A 15 20.55 -24.90 4.12
N GLY A 16 20.81 -23.87 3.31
CA GLY A 16 20.37 -22.52 3.62
C GLY A 16 18.87 -22.51 3.93
N PRO A 17 18.37 -21.46 4.58
CA PRO A 17 16.97 -21.36 4.95
C PRO A 17 16.08 -21.57 3.72
N THR A 18 14.98 -22.28 3.89
CA THR A 18 14.01 -22.42 2.80
C THR A 18 13.33 -21.07 2.52
N PRO A 19 12.79 -20.85 1.31
CA PRO A 19 11.99 -19.66 1.02
C PRO A 19 10.86 -19.45 2.03
N GLU A 20 10.19 -20.53 2.44
CA GLU A 20 9.13 -20.52 3.46
C GLU A 20 9.64 -20.05 4.84
N GLU A 21 10.79 -20.57 5.28
CA GLU A 21 11.43 -20.14 6.54
C GLU A 21 11.85 -18.67 6.50
N ALA A 22 12.34 -18.20 5.35
CA ALA A 22 12.70 -16.80 5.15
C ALA A 22 11.46 -15.89 5.19
N ILE A 23 10.39 -16.24 4.46
CA ILE A 23 9.11 -15.52 4.47
C ILE A 23 8.54 -15.46 5.89
N GLN A 24 8.55 -16.57 6.62
CA GLN A 24 8.03 -16.61 7.99
C GLN A 24 8.80 -15.67 8.93
N LYS A 25 10.15 -15.66 8.83
CA LYS A 25 10.97 -14.74 9.63
C LYS A 25 10.76 -13.28 9.26
N LEU A 26 10.56 -12.98 7.98
CA LEU A 26 10.23 -11.63 7.52
C LEU A 26 8.90 -11.17 8.15
N LYS A 27 7.84 -11.99 8.06
CA LYS A 27 6.52 -11.70 8.68
C LYS A 27 6.60 -11.50 10.19
N GLU A 28 7.38 -12.31 10.88
CA GLU A 28 7.61 -12.14 12.33
C GLU A 28 8.31 -10.83 12.67
N THR A 29 9.30 -10.44 11.86
CA THR A 29 10.05 -9.19 12.03
C THR A 29 9.18 -7.98 11.71
N GLU A 30 8.42 -8.01 10.62
CA GLU A 30 7.43 -7.00 10.25
C GLU A 30 6.45 -6.75 11.40
N LYS A 31 5.89 -7.82 11.99
CA LYS A 31 4.99 -7.70 13.15
C LYS A 31 5.62 -6.99 14.36
N ILE A 32 6.92 -7.18 14.58
CA ILE A 32 7.65 -6.48 15.64
C ILE A 32 7.84 -5.00 15.28
N LEU A 33 8.15 -4.71 14.02
CA LEU A 33 8.33 -3.33 13.54
C LEU A 33 7.01 -2.55 13.56
N ILE A 34 5.89 -3.14 13.19
CA ILE A 34 4.55 -2.52 13.28
C ILE A 34 4.23 -2.15 14.73
N LYS A 35 4.45 -3.06 15.69
CA LYS A 35 4.27 -2.73 17.12
C LYS A 35 5.19 -1.60 17.59
N LYS A 36 6.41 -1.51 17.04
CA LYS A 36 7.35 -0.44 17.33
C LYS A 36 6.88 0.89 16.72
N GLN A 37 6.32 0.87 15.52
CA GLN A 37 5.69 2.01 14.85
C GLN A 37 4.57 2.59 15.71
N GLU A 38 3.58 1.76 16.07
CA GLU A 38 2.46 2.14 16.95
C GLU A 38 2.95 2.75 18.27
N PHE A 39 3.98 2.14 18.88
CA PHE A 39 4.57 2.65 20.12
C PHE A 39 5.23 4.03 19.93
N LEU A 40 5.96 4.23 18.84
CA LEU A 40 6.61 5.50 18.53
C LEU A 40 5.58 6.60 18.27
N GLU A 41 4.51 6.31 17.54
CA GLU A 41 3.40 7.22 17.29
C GLU A 41 2.74 7.68 18.60
N GLN A 42 2.41 6.74 19.49
CA GLN A 42 1.87 7.06 20.81
C GLN A 42 2.83 7.96 21.62
N LYS A 43 4.14 7.70 21.54
CA LYS A 43 5.15 8.52 22.23
C LYS A 43 5.28 9.92 21.62
N ILE A 44 5.18 10.05 20.30
CA ILE A 44 5.16 11.33 19.59
C ILE A 44 3.95 12.16 20.05
N GLN A 45 2.76 11.54 20.14
CA GLN A 45 1.56 12.20 20.62
C GLN A 45 1.69 12.66 22.08
N GLN A 46 2.28 11.84 22.96
CA GLN A 46 2.56 12.20 24.35
C GLN A 46 3.49 13.41 24.47
N GLU A 47 4.56 13.46 23.68
CA GLU A 47 5.49 14.60 23.68
C GLU A 47 4.85 15.86 23.09
N LEU A 48 3.97 15.72 22.09
CA LEU A 48 3.19 16.82 21.54
C LEU A 48 2.23 17.41 22.58
N GLN A 49 1.49 16.57 23.30
CA GLN A 49 0.62 17.01 24.40
C GLN A 49 1.42 17.70 25.52
N THR A 50 2.59 17.17 25.84
CA THR A 50 3.52 17.76 26.81
C THR A 50 3.99 19.15 26.34
N ALA A 51 4.37 19.28 25.08
CA ALA A 51 4.75 20.57 24.49
C ALA A 51 3.61 21.58 24.55
N LYS A 52 2.37 21.17 24.19
CA LYS A 52 1.16 22.02 24.28
C LYS A 52 0.89 22.47 25.73
N LYS A 53 1.00 21.56 26.70
CA LYS A 53 0.77 21.84 28.14
C LYS A 53 1.75 22.87 28.71
N TYR A 54 3.02 22.80 28.32
CA TYR A 54 4.05 23.72 28.81
C TYR A 54 4.28 24.95 27.92
N GLY A 55 3.67 25.02 26.72
CA GLY A 55 3.93 26.07 25.74
C GLY A 55 3.73 27.49 26.26
N THR A 56 2.69 27.71 27.07
CA THR A 56 2.37 29.03 27.64
C THR A 56 2.98 29.28 29.02
N LYS A 57 3.42 28.22 29.73
CA LYS A 57 3.87 28.29 31.13
C LYS A 57 5.38 28.15 31.29
N ASN A 58 6.02 27.36 30.43
CA ASN A 58 7.44 27.05 30.49
C ASN A 58 7.99 26.72 29.10
N LYS A 59 8.43 27.78 28.40
CA LYS A 59 8.99 27.70 27.04
C LYS A 59 10.17 26.72 26.95
N ARG A 60 11.03 26.62 27.97
CA ARG A 60 12.19 25.72 27.97
C ARG A 60 11.75 24.25 28.00
N ALA A 61 10.77 23.90 28.83
CA ALA A 61 10.22 22.56 28.91
C ALA A 61 9.50 22.15 27.60
N ALA A 62 8.73 23.08 27.01
CA ALA A 62 8.08 22.86 25.73
C ALA A 62 9.08 22.61 24.59
N LEU A 63 10.16 23.40 24.51
CA LEU A 63 11.22 23.20 23.51
C LEU A 63 11.94 21.85 23.68
N GLN A 64 12.15 21.39 24.91
CA GLN A 64 12.72 20.07 25.15
C GLN A 64 11.78 18.93 24.70
N ALA A 65 10.47 19.05 24.95
CA ALA A 65 9.48 18.09 24.47
C ALA A 65 9.44 18.04 22.94
N LEU A 66 9.45 19.18 22.26
CA LEU A 66 9.52 19.24 20.79
C LEU A 66 10.80 18.62 20.22
N ARG A 67 11.96 18.81 20.88
CA ARG A 67 13.20 18.14 20.47
C ARG A 67 13.12 16.61 20.62
N ARG A 68 12.47 16.11 21.68
CA ARG A 68 12.24 14.67 21.85
C ARG A 68 11.27 14.14 20.80
N LYS A 69 10.17 14.84 20.54
CA LYS A 69 9.21 14.56 19.47
C LYS A 69 9.93 14.39 18.13
N LYS A 70 10.72 15.38 17.70
CA LYS A 70 11.42 15.35 16.41
C LYS A 70 12.37 14.15 16.26
N ARG A 71 13.03 13.74 17.35
CA ARG A 71 13.89 12.54 17.34
C ARG A 71 13.07 11.26 17.21
N LEU A 72 11.91 11.17 17.86
CA LEU A 72 11.00 10.03 17.74
C LEU A 72 10.42 9.95 16.33
N GLU A 73 10.05 11.07 15.70
CA GLU A 73 9.60 11.13 14.30
C GLU A 73 10.67 10.62 13.34
N GLN A 74 11.94 10.97 13.57
CA GLN A 74 13.04 10.44 12.76
C GLN A 74 13.20 8.92 12.93
N GLN A 75 12.98 8.39 14.14
CA GLN A 75 13.00 6.95 14.39
C GLN A 75 11.81 6.24 13.75
N LEU A 76 10.64 6.88 13.73
CA LEU A 76 9.42 6.39 13.09
C LEU A 76 9.67 6.23 11.58
N ALA A 77 10.09 7.30 10.91
CA ALA A 77 10.39 7.27 9.48
C ALA A 77 11.45 6.22 9.10
N GLN A 78 12.46 5.99 9.95
CA GLN A 78 13.43 4.92 9.74
C GLN A 78 12.80 3.53 9.88
N THR A 79 11.90 3.35 10.86
CA THR A 79 11.16 2.10 11.04
C THR A 79 10.23 1.83 9.86
N ASP A 80 9.53 2.85 9.35
CA ASP A 80 8.63 2.73 8.20
C ASP A 80 9.40 2.33 6.93
N GLY A 81 10.50 3.03 6.63
CA GLY A 81 11.35 2.64 5.49
C GLY A 81 11.96 1.24 5.62
N THR A 82 12.25 0.79 6.84
CA THR A 82 12.70 -0.59 7.08
C THR A 82 11.57 -1.58 6.83
N LEU A 83 10.34 -1.26 7.25
CA LEU A 83 9.17 -2.11 7.05
C LEU A 83 8.90 -2.32 5.56
N SER A 84 8.85 -1.24 4.77
CA SER A 84 8.66 -1.31 3.31
C SER A 84 9.75 -2.14 2.62
N THR A 85 11.00 -2.04 3.10
CA THR A 85 12.11 -2.85 2.57
C THR A 85 11.89 -4.35 2.83
N LEU A 86 11.39 -4.72 4.02
CA LEU A 86 11.13 -6.12 4.35
C LEU A 86 9.94 -6.68 3.57
N GLU A 87 8.88 -5.88 3.39
CA GLU A 87 7.71 -6.25 2.59
C GLU A 87 8.10 -6.52 1.14
N PHE A 88 8.90 -5.64 0.54
CA PHE A 88 9.45 -5.83 -0.80
C PHE A 88 10.29 -7.12 -0.90
N GLN A 89 11.15 -7.38 0.10
CA GLN A 89 11.95 -8.60 0.13
C GLN A 89 11.09 -9.86 0.25
N ARG A 90 10.01 -9.82 1.03
CA ARG A 90 9.06 -10.91 1.19
C ARG A 90 8.38 -11.23 -0.14
N GLU A 91 7.85 -10.20 -0.79
CA GLU A 91 7.20 -10.32 -2.10
C GLU A 91 8.18 -10.86 -3.16
N ALA A 92 9.41 -10.36 -3.19
CA ALA A 92 10.44 -10.85 -4.11
C ALA A 92 10.72 -12.36 -3.92
N ILE A 93 10.72 -12.87 -2.68
CA ILE A 93 10.89 -14.30 -2.40
C ILE A 93 9.66 -15.11 -2.83
N GLU A 94 8.45 -14.59 -2.58
CA GLU A 94 7.19 -15.21 -3.02
C GLU A 94 7.15 -15.31 -4.56
N ASN A 95 7.46 -14.22 -5.27
CA ASN A 95 7.56 -14.18 -6.73
C ASN A 95 8.63 -15.13 -7.27
N ALA A 96 9.82 -15.15 -6.66
CA ALA A 96 10.88 -16.07 -7.05
C ALA A 96 10.47 -17.55 -6.88
N THR A 97 9.70 -17.86 -5.83
CA THR A 97 9.20 -19.22 -5.57
C THR A 97 8.20 -19.65 -6.64
N THR A 98 7.24 -18.78 -6.97
CA THR A 98 6.27 -19.00 -8.07
C THR A 98 6.98 -19.18 -9.42
N ASN A 99 7.92 -18.30 -9.75
CA ASN A 99 8.68 -18.39 -11.01
C ASN A 99 9.49 -19.69 -11.09
N ALA A 100 10.09 -20.13 -9.97
CA ALA A 100 10.79 -21.40 -9.92
C ALA A 100 9.86 -22.60 -10.14
N GLU A 101 8.60 -22.55 -9.69
CA GLU A 101 7.62 -23.61 -9.95
C GLU A 101 7.16 -23.64 -11.41
N VAL A 102 6.93 -22.47 -12.02
CA VAL A 102 6.65 -22.35 -13.46
C VAL A 102 7.79 -22.99 -14.26
N LEU A 103 9.04 -22.63 -13.96
CA LEU A 103 10.21 -23.19 -14.65
C LEU A 103 10.34 -24.71 -14.48
N ARG A 104 10.06 -25.25 -13.29
CA ARG A 104 10.04 -26.72 -13.09
C ARG A 104 8.96 -27.40 -13.91
N THR A 105 7.80 -26.77 -14.05
CA THR A 105 6.68 -27.30 -14.84
C THR A 105 7.02 -27.28 -16.33
N MET A 106 7.63 -26.19 -16.82
CA MET A 106 8.14 -26.10 -18.19
C MET A 106 9.21 -27.16 -18.46
N GLU A 107 10.13 -27.39 -17.51
CA GLU A 107 11.14 -28.45 -17.63
C GLU A 107 10.50 -29.84 -17.74
N LEU A 108 9.49 -30.12 -16.92
CA LEU A 108 8.75 -31.38 -16.98
C LEU A 108 8.03 -31.56 -18.34
N ALA A 109 7.37 -30.51 -18.82
CA ALA A 109 6.70 -30.49 -20.12
C ALA A 109 7.70 -30.73 -21.26
N ALA A 110 8.84 -30.04 -21.26
CA ALA A 110 9.90 -30.20 -22.24
C ALA A 110 10.46 -31.64 -22.26
N ARG A 111 10.65 -32.26 -21.09
CA ARG A 111 11.06 -33.67 -21.00
C ARG A 111 9.99 -34.62 -21.53
N GLY A 112 8.72 -34.35 -21.25
CA GLY A 112 7.57 -35.11 -21.78
C GLY A 112 7.49 -35.03 -23.30
N MET A 113 7.60 -33.83 -23.87
CA MET A 113 7.64 -33.59 -25.31
C MET A 113 8.82 -34.32 -25.95
N LYS A 114 10.04 -34.18 -25.40
CA LYS A 114 11.22 -34.89 -25.90
C LYS A 114 11.02 -36.40 -25.95
N LYS A 115 10.37 -36.98 -24.93
CA LYS A 115 10.09 -38.41 -24.88
C LYS A 115 9.04 -38.82 -25.93
N ALA A 116 7.99 -38.02 -26.13
CA ALA A 116 6.99 -38.25 -27.17
C ALA A 116 7.60 -38.18 -28.59
N TYR A 117 8.56 -37.28 -28.82
CA TYR A 117 9.28 -37.16 -30.09
C TYR A 117 10.35 -38.24 -30.30
N GLN A 118 10.89 -38.84 -29.23
CA GLN A 118 11.79 -39.99 -29.35
C GLN A 118 11.11 -41.24 -29.94
N ASP A 119 9.79 -41.35 -29.80
CA ASP A 119 8.99 -42.46 -30.35
C ASP A 119 8.47 -42.16 -31.78
N MET A 120 8.74 -40.98 -32.34
CA MET A 120 8.49 -40.61 -33.74
C MET A 120 9.77 -40.78 -34.57
N ASP A 121 9.68 -41.49 -35.70
CA ASP A 121 10.80 -41.79 -36.61
C ASP A 121 11.74 -40.59 -36.87
N ILE A 122 13.04 -40.84 -36.71
CA ILE A 122 14.16 -39.88 -36.83
C ILE A 122 14.12 -39.07 -38.14
N ASP A 123 13.65 -39.65 -39.24
CA ASP A 123 13.62 -38.98 -40.55
C ASP A 123 12.56 -37.86 -40.65
N LYS A 124 11.57 -37.83 -39.75
CA LYS A 124 10.61 -36.72 -39.62
C LYS A 124 11.04 -35.67 -38.58
N VAL A 125 12.09 -35.95 -37.82
CA VAL A 125 12.58 -35.09 -36.74
C VAL A 125 13.37 -33.91 -37.30
N ASP A 126 14.11 -34.05 -38.40
CA ASP A 126 14.89 -32.93 -38.96
C ASP A 126 14.01 -31.80 -39.52
N GLU A 127 12.89 -32.14 -40.15
CA GLU A 127 11.89 -31.16 -40.64
C GLU A 127 11.14 -30.51 -39.46
N LEU A 128 10.84 -31.29 -38.42
CA LEU A 128 10.22 -30.79 -37.19
C LEU A 128 11.19 -29.94 -36.33
N MET A 129 12.49 -30.22 -36.36
CA MET A 129 13.52 -29.46 -35.64
C MET A 129 13.77 -28.10 -36.29
N ALA A 130 13.57 -27.98 -37.60
CA ALA A 130 13.54 -26.69 -38.29
C ALA A 130 12.35 -25.82 -37.78
N ASP A 131 11.16 -26.40 -37.67
CA ASP A 131 9.98 -25.73 -37.09
C ASP A 131 10.13 -25.42 -35.58
N ILE A 132 10.85 -26.25 -34.81
CA ILE A 132 11.17 -25.99 -33.39
C ILE A 132 12.17 -24.83 -33.23
N THR A 133 13.05 -24.63 -34.21
CA THR A 133 14.00 -23.51 -34.17
C THR A 133 13.26 -22.18 -34.36
N GLU A 134 12.16 -22.16 -35.11
CA GLU A 134 11.21 -21.04 -35.20
C GLU A 134 10.44 -20.83 -33.88
N GLN A 135 10.17 -21.90 -33.11
CA GLN A 135 9.63 -21.78 -31.73
C GLN A 135 10.66 -21.42 -30.66
N GLN A 136 11.96 -21.53 -30.94
CA GLN A 136 13.03 -21.10 -30.03
C GLN A 136 13.03 -19.57 -29.84
N GLU A 137 12.48 -18.84 -30.82
CA GLU A 137 12.20 -17.42 -30.75
C GLU A 137 11.15 -17.10 -29.66
N VAL A 138 10.18 -17.99 -29.44
CA VAL A 138 9.18 -17.88 -28.36
C VAL A 138 9.82 -18.10 -26.98
N ALA A 139 10.75 -19.06 -26.87
CA ALA A 139 11.51 -19.28 -25.64
C ALA A 139 12.45 -18.09 -25.33
N GLN A 140 12.99 -17.45 -26.36
CA GLN A 140 13.79 -16.24 -26.22
C GLN A 140 12.94 -15.04 -25.78
N GLN A 141 11.72 -14.88 -26.29
CA GLN A 141 10.77 -13.87 -25.82
C GLN A 141 10.27 -14.12 -24.37
N ILE A 142 10.08 -15.38 -23.96
CA ILE A 142 9.77 -15.73 -22.57
C ILE A 142 10.98 -15.48 -21.66
N SER A 143 12.18 -15.77 -22.15
CA SER A 143 13.42 -15.40 -21.48
C SER A 143 13.47 -13.89 -21.29
N ASP A 144 13.13 -13.06 -22.28
CA ASP A 144 13.11 -11.60 -22.15
C ASP A 144 11.98 -11.08 -21.24
N ALA A 145 10.81 -11.73 -21.23
CA ALA A 145 9.69 -11.39 -20.35
C ALA A 145 9.97 -11.72 -18.87
N ILE A 146 10.72 -12.78 -18.59
CA ILE A 146 11.17 -13.16 -17.23
C ILE A 146 12.46 -12.40 -16.85
N SER A 147 13.26 -11.98 -17.83
CA SER A 147 14.51 -11.22 -17.66
C SER A 147 14.31 -9.72 -17.49
N ARG A 148 13.06 -9.23 -17.36
CA ARG A 148 12.82 -7.93 -16.72
C ARG A 148 13.00 -8.13 -15.22
N PRO A 149 14.14 -7.74 -14.61
CA PRO A 149 14.31 -7.82 -13.17
C PRO A 149 13.24 -6.95 -12.50
N VAL A 150 12.34 -7.66 -11.84
CA VAL A 150 11.61 -7.24 -10.66
C VAL A 150 12.59 -6.51 -9.72
N GLY A 151 12.50 -5.18 -9.68
CA GLY A 151 13.38 -4.35 -8.85
C GLY A 151 13.86 -3.07 -9.55
N PHE A 152 12.99 -2.06 -9.51
CA PHE A 152 13.20 -0.65 -9.85
C PHE A 152 13.34 -0.28 -11.34
N GLY A 153 12.28 0.33 -11.88
CA GLY A 153 12.13 0.87 -13.25
C GLY A 153 11.26 -0.07 -14.12
N ASP A 154 10.04 0.24 -14.54
CA ASP A 154 9.35 1.51 -14.78
C ASP A 154 7.85 1.36 -14.47
N ASP A 155 7.14 2.49 -14.32
CA ASP A 155 5.68 2.65 -14.41
C ASP A 155 4.81 2.43 -13.16
N VAL A 156 5.25 2.85 -11.98
CA VAL A 156 4.27 3.29 -10.97
C VAL A 156 4.61 4.73 -10.63
N ASP A 157 3.76 5.65 -11.11
CA ASP A 157 3.91 7.07 -10.83
C ASP A 157 3.52 7.30 -9.37
N GLU A 158 4.47 7.77 -8.56
CA GLU A 158 4.21 8.11 -7.16
C GLU A 158 3.10 9.17 -7.03
N ASP A 159 2.94 10.04 -8.04
CA ASP A 159 1.90 11.06 -8.08
C ASP A 159 0.51 10.44 -8.36
N GLU A 160 0.41 9.43 -9.23
CA GLU A 160 -0.84 8.69 -9.51
C GLU A 160 -1.32 7.91 -8.27
N LEU A 161 -0.39 7.28 -7.55
CA LEU A 161 -0.72 6.59 -6.30
C LEU A 161 -1.16 7.55 -5.19
N LEU A 162 -0.58 8.76 -5.14
CA LEU A 162 -0.98 9.78 -4.16
C LEU A 162 -2.38 10.31 -4.46
N GLU A 163 -2.73 10.49 -5.74
CA GLU A 163 -4.08 10.88 -6.17
C GLU A 163 -5.10 9.79 -5.82
N GLU A 164 -4.81 8.52 -6.13
CA GLU A 164 -5.68 7.39 -5.78
C GLU A 164 -5.88 7.27 -4.26
N LEU A 165 -4.83 7.50 -3.47
CA LEU A 165 -4.93 7.50 -2.01
C LEU A 165 -5.82 8.63 -1.49
N GLU A 166 -5.70 9.84 -2.04
CA GLU A 166 -6.53 10.99 -1.66
C GLU A 166 -8.01 10.75 -2.00
N GLU A 167 -8.31 10.10 -3.13
CA GLU A 167 -9.67 9.69 -3.48
C GLU A 167 -10.25 8.69 -2.47
N LEU A 168 -9.50 7.66 -2.09
CA LEU A 168 -9.92 6.66 -1.11
C LEU A 168 -10.18 7.27 0.28
N GLU A 169 -9.33 8.21 0.72
CA GLU A 169 -9.52 8.93 1.99
C GLU A 169 -10.80 9.79 1.97
N GLN A 170 -11.09 10.45 0.84
CA GLN A 170 -12.33 11.22 0.68
C GLN A 170 -13.58 10.33 0.66
N GLU A 171 -13.52 9.17 0.02
CA GLU A 171 -14.61 8.19 0.01
C GLU A 171 -14.92 7.67 1.42
N GLU A 172 -13.89 7.34 2.21
CA GLU A 172 -14.06 6.90 3.60
C GLU A 172 -14.68 8.01 4.47
N LEU A 173 -14.20 9.25 4.35
CA LEU A 173 -14.75 10.40 5.07
C LEU A 173 -16.21 10.68 4.67
N ALA A 174 -16.54 10.59 3.39
CA ALA A 174 -17.91 10.74 2.91
C ALA A 174 -18.82 9.62 3.46
N GLN A 175 -18.33 8.39 3.51
CA GLN A 175 -19.04 7.26 4.09
C GLN A 175 -19.23 7.40 5.60
N GLU A 176 -18.23 7.91 6.32
CA GLU A 176 -18.34 8.21 7.75
C GLU A 176 -19.36 9.33 8.00
N LEU A 177 -19.37 10.39 7.20
CA LEU A 177 -20.34 11.48 7.29
C LEU A 177 -21.78 11.02 6.97
N LEU A 178 -21.96 10.14 5.98
CA LEU A 178 -23.26 9.51 5.69
C LEU A 178 -23.74 8.64 6.86
N ASN A 179 -22.82 7.94 7.54
CA ASN A 179 -23.13 7.14 8.72
C ASN A 179 -23.38 7.98 9.99
N VAL A 180 -22.91 9.24 10.03
CA VAL A 180 -23.22 10.20 11.11
C VAL A 180 -24.60 10.84 10.92
N GLY A 181 -25.10 10.93 9.67
CA GLY A 181 -26.43 11.47 9.34
C GLY A 181 -27.62 10.69 9.91
N ASP A 182 -27.43 9.42 10.30
CA ASP A 182 -28.49 8.58 10.88
C ASP A 182 -28.57 8.64 12.41
N LYS A 183 -27.74 9.46 13.09
CA LYS A 183 -27.67 9.48 14.57
C LYS A 183 -28.03 10.79 15.26
N GLU A 184 -28.42 11.84 14.55
CA GLU A 184 -28.88 13.07 15.18
C GLU A 184 -30.34 13.38 14.82
N GLU A 185 -31.27 12.74 15.53
CA GLU A 185 -32.57 13.36 15.78
C GLU A 185 -32.31 14.66 16.57
N GLU A 186 -32.28 15.80 15.88
CA GLU A 186 -32.21 17.11 16.53
C GLU A 186 -33.35 17.25 17.55
N PRO A 187 -33.08 17.65 18.81
CA PRO A 187 -34.14 17.88 19.78
C PRO A 187 -34.97 19.10 19.35
N PRO A 188 -36.31 19.08 19.47
CA PRO A 188 -37.16 20.15 19.00
C PRO A 188 -36.87 21.45 19.77
N VAL A 189 -36.31 22.43 19.07
CA VAL A 189 -36.03 23.76 19.61
C VAL A 189 -37.35 24.49 19.88
N LYS A 190 -37.75 24.60 21.16
CA LYS A 190 -38.89 25.42 21.58
C LYS A 190 -38.47 26.89 21.68
N LEU A 191 -38.90 27.69 20.71
CA LEU A 191 -38.72 29.14 20.71
C LEU A 191 -39.63 29.81 21.76
N PRO A 192 -39.16 30.87 22.46
CA PRO A 192 -39.95 31.59 23.43
C PRO A 192 -41.02 32.48 22.77
N SER A 193 -42.21 32.50 23.36
CA SER A 193 -43.33 33.32 22.88
C SER A 193 -43.15 34.79 23.26
N ILE A 194 -43.16 35.67 22.25
CA ILE A 194 -43.07 37.12 22.40
C ILE A 194 -44.45 37.74 22.70
N PRO A 195 -44.54 38.79 23.54
CA PRO A 195 -45.81 39.39 23.93
C PRO A 195 -46.40 40.26 22.80
N SER A 196 -47.67 40.02 22.47
CA SER A 196 -48.47 40.90 21.59
C SER A 196 -48.69 42.26 22.24
N THR A 197 -47.99 43.27 21.75
CA THR A 197 -48.36 44.68 21.97
C THR A 197 -48.43 45.39 20.62
N HIS A 198 -49.64 45.83 20.26
CA HIS A 198 -49.90 46.58 19.05
C HIS A 198 -49.37 48.02 19.17
N LEU A 199 -48.60 48.47 18.17
CA LEU A 199 -48.23 49.88 17.96
C LEU A 199 -48.47 50.27 16.47
N PRO A 200 -48.75 51.55 16.19
CA PRO A 200 -49.46 51.98 14.98
C PRO A 200 -48.57 52.10 13.74
N ALA A 201 -49.23 52.04 12.58
CA ALA A 201 -48.66 52.00 11.23
C ALA A 201 -47.87 53.27 10.85
N GLY A 202 -46.67 53.05 10.27
CA GLY A 202 -45.89 54.01 9.49
C GLY A 202 -45.36 53.32 8.21
N PRO A 203 -45.04 54.06 7.13
CA PRO A 203 -44.97 53.53 5.77
C PRO A 203 -43.71 52.68 5.52
N ALA A 204 -43.89 51.58 4.78
CA ALA A 204 -42.87 50.59 4.45
C ALA A 204 -41.88 51.05 3.34
N PRO A 205 -40.59 50.67 3.42
CA PRO A 205 -39.69 50.60 2.27
C PRO A 205 -39.75 49.23 1.58
N LYS A 206 -39.53 49.26 0.27
CA LYS A 206 -39.75 48.23 -0.76
C LYS A 206 -39.00 46.90 -0.52
N ALA A 207 -39.70 45.80 -0.75
CA ALA A 207 -39.18 44.42 -0.75
C ALA A 207 -39.64 43.65 -2.00
N ASP A 208 -39.74 44.32 -3.15
CA ASP A 208 -40.27 43.73 -4.40
C ASP A 208 -39.19 43.21 -5.37
N GLU A 209 -37.90 43.51 -5.15
CA GLU A 209 -36.84 43.12 -6.10
C GLU A 209 -36.44 41.63 -5.98
N ASP A 210 -36.52 41.04 -4.78
CA ASP A 210 -36.10 39.66 -4.55
C ASP A 210 -37.18 38.63 -4.96
N GLU A 211 -38.46 39.03 -4.93
CA GLU A 211 -39.59 38.14 -5.25
C GLU A 211 -39.82 38.02 -6.77
N GLU A 212 -39.51 39.06 -7.56
CA GLU A 212 -39.50 38.99 -9.03
C GLU A 212 -38.33 38.16 -9.56
N ALA A 213 -37.15 38.24 -8.94
CA ALA A 213 -35.99 37.42 -9.31
C ALA A 213 -36.23 35.92 -9.09
N LEU A 214 -36.93 35.57 -8.00
CA LEU A 214 -37.32 34.19 -7.70
C LEU A 214 -38.35 33.63 -8.68
N LYS A 215 -39.26 34.47 -9.20
CA LYS A 215 -40.24 34.05 -10.22
C LYS A 215 -39.62 33.82 -11.60
N GLN A 216 -38.66 34.66 -12.02
CA GLN A 216 -37.98 34.49 -13.31
C GLN A 216 -37.13 33.22 -13.36
N LEU A 217 -36.53 32.80 -12.23
CA LEU A 217 -35.80 31.54 -12.13
C LEU A 217 -36.72 30.31 -12.20
N ALA A 218 -37.93 30.40 -11.65
CA ALA A 218 -38.90 29.30 -11.66
C ALA A 218 -39.50 29.02 -13.04
N GLU A 219 -39.59 30.02 -13.93
CA GLU A 219 -40.07 29.85 -15.30
C GLU A 219 -39.01 29.26 -16.26
N TRP A 220 -37.72 29.36 -15.93
CA TRP A 220 -36.63 28.86 -16.80
C TRP A 220 -36.33 27.36 -16.63
N VAL A 221 -36.81 26.75 -15.55
CA VAL A 221 -36.62 25.33 -15.24
C VAL A 221 -37.87 24.49 -15.56
N SER A 222 -38.88 25.10 -16.20
CA SER A 222 -40.02 24.39 -16.83
C SER A 222 -39.83 24.21 -18.33
#